data_AF-A0A6B3ISS7-F1
#
_entry.id   AF-A0A6B3ISS7-F1
#
_cell.length_a   1.000
_cell.length_b   1.000
_cell.length_c   1.000
_cell.angle_alpha   90.00
_cell.angle_beta   90.00
_cell.angle_gamma   90.00
#
_symmetry.space_group_name_H-M   'P 1'
#
loop_
_entity.id
_entity.type
_entity.pdbx_description
1 polymer ?
#
loop_
_entity_poly.entity_id
_entity_poly.type
_entity_poly.pdbx_seq_one_letter_code
_entity_poly.pdbx_strand_id
1 'polypeptide(L)'
;MTPAVTAGSADPRTARTRAKLRAALLAACEHRPLEQVSVAQVVRGAGVGRATFYLHYDDLHALAVDACAEVVTEAVDALHAWDGAPPGPDAPPAPLAALLASVHAQAPVYRSLLREGG
;
A
#
# COMPACT_ATOMS: atom_id res chain seq x y z
N MET A 1 -20.75 28.66 7.49
CA MET A 1 -20.09 28.67 6.17
C MET A 1 -19.00 27.62 6.21
N THR A 2 -19.34 26.40 5.81
CA THR A 2 -18.45 25.23 5.86
C THR A 2 -17.48 25.32 4.68
N PRO A 3 -16.15 25.27 4.88
CA PRO A 3 -15.24 25.28 3.75
C PRO A 3 -15.34 23.95 3.01
N ALA A 4 -15.46 24.04 1.69
CA ALA A 4 -15.44 22.91 0.78
C ALA A 4 -14.04 22.26 0.82
N VAL A 5 -14.00 20.98 1.19
CA VAL A 5 -12.85 20.13 0.90
C VAL A 5 -12.78 19.99 -0.62
N THR A 6 -11.84 20.68 -1.24
CA THR A 6 -11.45 20.40 -2.62
C THR A 6 -10.82 19.01 -2.64
N ALA A 7 -11.61 18.00 -3.00
CA ALA A 7 -11.09 16.73 -3.48
C ALA A 7 -10.21 17.04 -4.70
N GLY A 8 -8.90 17.15 -4.46
CA GLY A 8 -7.92 17.32 -5.51
C GLY A 8 -8.06 16.12 -6.44
N SER A 9 -8.56 16.37 -7.64
CA SER A 9 -8.57 15.42 -8.74
C SER A 9 -7.11 15.06 -9.05
N ALA A 10 -6.61 14.03 -8.36
CA ALA A 10 -5.32 13.44 -8.67
C ALA A 10 -5.39 12.94 -10.12
N ASP A 11 -4.45 13.36 -10.96
CA ASP A 11 -4.38 12.93 -12.36
C ASP A 11 -4.51 11.39 -12.40
N PRO A 12 -5.49 10.83 -13.14
CA PRO A 12 -5.66 9.38 -13.28
C PRO A 12 -4.40 8.65 -13.74
N ARG A 13 -3.45 9.36 -14.38
CA ARG A 13 -2.12 8.83 -14.72
C ARG A 13 -1.23 8.74 -13.50
N THR A 14 -1.18 9.76 -12.65
CA THR A 14 -0.44 9.74 -11.39
C THR A 14 -0.93 8.62 -10.48
N ALA A 15 -2.26 8.47 -10.32
CA ALA A 15 -2.83 7.39 -9.53
C ALA A 15 -2.43 6.00 -10.08
N ARG A 16 -2.51 5.81 -11.40
CA ARG A 16 -2.09 4.55 -12.05
C ARG A 16 -0.60 4.26 -11.86
N THR A 17 0.25 5.28 -11.96
CA THR A 17 1.70 5.12 -11.75
C THR A 17 2.02 4.73 -10.31
N ARG A 18 1.41 5.40 -9.33
CA ARG A 18 1.57 5.05 -7.90
C ARG A 18 1.10 3.62 -7.62
N ALA A 19 -0.05 3.22 -8.14
CA ALA A 19 -0.55 1.85 -8.00
C ALA A 19 0.43 0.80 -8.55
N LYS A 20 1.00 1.03 -9.75
CA LYS A 20 2.01 0.13 -10.34
C LYS A 20 3.29 0.05 -9.50
N LEU A 21 3.76 1.19 -8.98
CA LEU A 21 4.94 1.25 -8.13
C LEU A 21 4.73 0.51 -6.81
N ARG A 22 3.58 0.69 -6.15
CA ARG A 22 3.22 -0.03 -4.92
C ARG A 22 3.16 -1.53 -5.15
N ALA A 23 2.46 -1.97 -6.19
CA ALA A 23 2.37 -3.40 -6.54
C ALA A 23 3.75 -4.02 -6.80
N ALA A 24 4.62 -3.32 -7.54
CA ALA A 24 5.98 -3.78 -7.82
C ALA A 24 6.85 -3.84 -6.56
N LEU A 25 6.70 -2.90 -5.63
CA LEU A 25 7.40 -2.92 -4.34
C LEU A 25 6.96 -4.13 -3.50
N LEU A 26 5.64 -4.32 -3.35
CA LEU A 26 5.09 -5.40 -2.54
C LEU A 26 5.54 -6.77 -3.08
N ALA A 27 5.46 -6.98 -4.40
CA ALA A 27 5.96 -8.19 -5.04
C ALA A 27 7.48 -8.37 -4.84
N ALA A 28 8.26 -7.30 -4.94
CA ALA A 28 9.71 -7.36 -4.72
C ALA A 28 10.09 -7.73 -3.28
N CYS A 29 9.19 -7.53 -2.32
CA CYS A 29 9.41 -7.83 -0.92
C CYS A 29 8.82 -9.16 -0.45
N GLU A 30 8.10 -9.90 -1.31
CA GLU A 30 7.61 -11.25 -0.98
C GLU A 30 8.75 -12.22 -0.65
N HIS A 31 9.93 -12.00 -1.23
CA HIS A 31 11.07 -12.92 -1.12
C HIS A 31 12.28 -12.33 -0.39
N ARG A 32 12.24 -11.06 0.02
CA ARG A 32 13.36 -10.35 0.65
C ARG A 32 12.90 -9.11 1.43
N PRO A 33 13.63 -8.66 2.45
CA PRO A 33 13.28 -7.45 3.18
C PRO A 33 13.48 -6.18 2.33
N LEU A 34 12.83 -5.08 2.74
CA LEU A 34 12.88 -3.79 2.06
C LEU A 34 14.31 -3.28 1.89
N GLU A 35 15.20 -3.51 2.87
CA GLU A 35 16.61 -3.06 2.81
C GLU A 35 17.39 -3.69 1.64
N GLN A 36 16.94 -4.82 1.11
CA GLN A 36 17.55 -5.52 -0.03
C GLN A 36 16.88 -5.17 -1.36
N VAL A 37 15.84 -4.34 -1.34
CA VAL A 37 15.15 -3.87 -2.54
C VAL A 37 15.81 -2.58 -3.02
N SER A 38 15.97 -2.46 -4.34
CA SER A 38 16.49 -1.24 -4.98
C SER A 38 15.41 -0.55 -5.80
N VAL A 39 15.50 0.80 -5.89
CA VAL A 39 14.64 1.60 -6.78
C VAL A 39 14.68 1.04 -8.20
N ALA A 40 15.84 0.59 -8.68
CA ALA A 40 16.01 0.02 -10.01
C ALA A 40 15.18 -1.25 -10.23
N GLN A 41 15.05 -2.13 -9.22
CA GLN A 41 14.21 -3.32 -9.32
C GLN A 41 12.73 -2.95 -9.34
N VAL A 42 12.31 -2.01 -8.47
CA VAL A 42 10.91 -1.58 -8.38
C VAL A 42 10.44 -0.92 -9.66
N VAL A 43 11.20 0.04 -10.20
CA VAL A 43 10.81 0.74 -11.44
C VAL A 43 10.78 -0.20 -12.65
N ARG A 44 11.65 -1.21 -12.69
CA ARG A 44 11.59 -2.28 -13.71
C ARG A 44 10.33 -3.12 -13.56
N GLY A 45 9.99 -3.55 -12.35
CA GLY A 45 8.76 -4.32 -12.09
C GLY A 45 7.49 -3.52 -12.41
N ALA A 46 7.50 -2.21 -12.17
CA ALA A 46 6.39 -1.32 -12.47
C ALA A 46 6.31 -0.87 -13.94
N GLY A 47 7.36 -1.09 -14.74
CA GLY A 47 7.44 -0.64 -16.12
C GLY A 47 7.51 0.90 -16.28
N VAL A 48 8.15 1.58 -15.33
CA VAL A 48 8.29 3.05 -15.32
C VAL A 48 9.77 3.48 -15.26
N GLY A 49 10.05 4.75 -15.57
CA GLY A 49 11.40 5.30 -15.49
C GLY A 49 11.80 5.69 -14.06
N ARG A 50 13.11 5.76 -13.78
CA ARG A 50 13.64 6.29 -12.51
C ARG A 50 13.23 7.75 -12.28
N ALA A 51 13.20 8.58 -13.32
CA ALA A 51 12.73 9.95 -13.22
C ALA A 51 11.27 10.02 -12.76
N THR A 52 10.41 9.14 -13.30
CA THR A 52 9.01 9.03 -12.88
C THR A 52 8.86 8.59 -11.43
N PHE A 53 9.73 7.69 -10.95
CA PHE A 53 9.75 7.33 -9.52
C PHE A 53 10.02 8.54 -8.64
N TYR A 54 11.11 9.28 -8.91
CA TYR A 54 11.50 10.42 -8.09
C TYR A 54 10.58 11.65 -8.22
N LEU A 55 9.68 11.66 -9.21
CA LEU A 55 8.58 12.63 -9.26
C LEU A 55 7.47 12.33 -8.25
N HIS A 56 7.39 11.10 -7.74
CA HIS A 56 6.33 10.65 -6.85
C HIS A 56 6.82 10.31 -5.44
N TYR A 57 8.07 9.88 -5.30
CA TYR A 57 8.63 9.42 -4.03
C TYR A 57 10.11 9.81 -3.93
N ASP A 58 10.50 10.30 -2.76
CA ASP A 58 11.90 10.66 -2.49
C ASP A 58 12.79 9.41 -2.41
N ASP A 59 12.27 8.32 -1.87
CA ASP A 59 12.97 7.05 -1.72
C ASP A 59 12.01 5.83 -1.64
N LEU A 60 12.58 4.65 -1.42
CA LEU A 60 11.80 3.41 -1.24
C LEU A 60 10.98 3.40 0.04
N HIS A 61 11.42 4.11 1.09
CA HIS A 61 10.71 4.16 2.36
C HIS A 61 9.40 4.94 2.19
N ALA A 62 9.43 6.08 1.51
CA ALA A 62 8.24 6.85 1.15
C ALA A 62 7.24 6.03 0.33
N LEU A 63 7.72 5.26 -0.65
CA LEU A 63 6.86 4.34 -1.42
C LEU A 63 6.28 3.23 -0.54
N ALA A 64 7.07 2.69 0.39
CA ALA A 64 6.65 1.62 1.28
C ALA A 64 5.57 2.09 2.27
N VAL A 65 5.72 3.28 2.85
CA VAL A 65 4.70 3.91 3.69
C VAL A 65 3.40 4.12 2.90
N ASP A 66 3.49 4.61 1.66
CA ASP A 66 2.33 4.77 0.78
C ASP A 66 1.66 3.43 0.44
N ALA A 67 2.45 2.37 0.23
CA ALA A 67 1.94 1.02 0.01
C ALA A 67 1.16 0.50 1.22
N CYS A 68 1.69 0.70 2.43
CA CYS A 68 1.01 0.31 3.67
C CYS A 68 -0.28 1.10 3.89
N ALA A 69 -0.26 2.41 3.65
CA ALA A 69 -1.44 3.26 3.78
C ALA A 69 -2.57 2.84 2.82
N GLU A 70 -2.21 2.47 1.58
CA GLU A 70 -3.18 1.97 0.61
C GLU A 70 -3.84 0.67 1.05
N VAL A 71 -3.06 -0.31 1.56
CA VAL A 71 -3.61 -1.59 2.05
C VAL A 71 -4.61 -1.37 3.19
N VAL A 72 -4.33 -0.43 4.10
CA VAL A 72 -5.28 -0.08 5.16
C VAL A 72 -6.52 0.60 4.59
N THR A 73 -6.34 1.51 3.64
CA THR A 73 -7.45 2.22 2.99
C THR A 73 -8.39 1.26 2.28
N GLU A 74 -7.84 0.35 1.47
CA GLU A 74 -8.61 -0.70 0.76
C GLU A 74 -9.40 -1.58 1.73
N ALA A 75 -8.82 -1.94 2.88
CA ALA A 75 -9.50 -2.75 3.86
C ALA A 75 -10.62 -2.00 4.60
N VAL A 76 -10.41 -0.73 4.93
CA VAL A 76 -11.43 0.13 5.53
C VAL A 76 -12.59 0.34 4.55
N ASP A 77 -12.29 0.59 3.27
CA ASP A 77 -13.30 0.73 2.23
C ASP A 77 -14.08 -0.56 2.02
N ALA A 78 -13.40 -1.71 1.99
CA ALA A 78 -14.06 -3.02 1.90
C ALA A 78 -14.94 -3.31 3.13
N LEU A 79 -14.54 -2.86 4.32
CA LEU A 79 -15.34 -2.99 5.54
C LEU A 79 -16.57 -2.06 5.51
N HIS A 80 -16.42 -0.82 5.03
CA HIS A 80 -17.55 0.10 4.87
C HIS A 80 -18.53 -0.34 3.80
N ALA A 81 -18.05 -0.97 2.72
CA ALA A 81 -18.88 -1.50 1.64
C ALA A 81 -19.55 -2.83 1.99
N TRP A 82 -19.14 -3.48 3.08
CA TRP A 82 -19.70 -4.74 3.52
C TRP A 82 -21.07 -4.54 4.17
N ASP A 83 -22.09 -5.18 3.61
CA ASP A 83 -23.49 -5.12 4.03
C ASP A 83 -23.93 -6.36 4.85
N GLY A 84 -23.02 -7.31 5.06
CA GLY A 84 -23.29 -8.55 5.78
C GLY A 84 -23.40 -8.34 7.29
N ALA A 85 -24.12 -9.24 7.96
CA ALA A 85 -24.04 -9.36 9.42
C ALA A 85 -22.78 -10.15 9.81
N PRO A 86 -22.09 -9.80 10.92
CA PRO A 86 -20.97 -10.60 11.39
C PRO A 86 -21.44 -12.02 11.73
N PRO A 87 -20.69 -13.06 11.34
CA PRO A 87 -21.08 -14.45 11.62
C PRO A 87 -21.16 -14.78 13.12
N GLY A 88 -20.62 -13.93 13.98
CA GLY A 88 -20.66 -14.03 15.45
C GLY A 88 -19.52 -13.23 16.09
N PRO A 89 -19.43 -13.20 17.43
CA PRO A 89 -18.35 -12.50 18.14
C PRO A 89 -16.96 -13.11 17.88
N ASP A 90 -16.88 -14.40 17.55
CA ASP A 90 -15.62 -15.12 17.33
C ASP A 90 -15.19 -15.22 15.86
N ALA A 91 -15.98 -14.65 14.94
CA ALA A 91 -15.74 -14.74 13.51
C ALA A 91 -15.69 -13.33 12.90
N PRO A 92 -14.50 -12.82 12.52
CA PRO A 92 -14.38 -11.48 11.97
C PRO A 92 -15.10 -11.37 10.62
N PRO A 93 -15.58 -10.17 10.25
CA PRO A 93 -16.05 -9.91 8.90
C PRO A 93 -15.00 -10.33 7.86
N ALA A 94 -15.44 -10.90 6.74
CA ALA A 94 -14.55 -11.38 5.69
C ALA A 94 -13.53 -10.31 5.21
N PRO A 95 -13.87 -9.01 5.08
CA PRO A 95 -12.89 -7.98 4.75
C PRO A 95 -11.76 -7.86 5.78
N LEU A 96 -12.08 -7.96 7.08
CA LEU A 96 -11.10 -7.89 8.16
C LEU A 96 -10.16 -9.11 8.13
N ALA A 97 -10.72 -10.31 7.89
CA ALA A 97 -9.91 -11.52 7.73
C ALA A 97 -8.96 -11.42 6.52
N ALA A 98 -9.42 -10.88 5.40
CA ALA A 98 -8.62 -10.68 4.20
C ALA A 98 -7.48 -9.66 4.39
N LEU A 99 -7.75 -8.56 5.11
CA LEU A 99 -6.71 -7.61 5.52
C LEU A 99 -5.64 -8.31 6.35
N LEU A 100 -6.04 -9.03 7.40
CA LEU A 100 -5.10 -9.70 8.31
C LEU A 100 -4.24 -10.74 7.57
N ALA A 101 -4.83 -11.48 6.63
CA ALA A 101 -4.10 -12.40 5.76
C ALA A 101 -3.07 -11.67 4.87
N SER A 102 -3.46 -10.53 4.29
CA SER A 102 -2.57 -9.71 3.43
C SER A 102 -1.41 -9.12 4.24
N VAL A 103 -1.68 -8.61 5.45
CA VAL A 103 -0.65 -8.13 6.38
C VAL A 103 0.30 -9.26 6.78
N HIS A 104 -0.23 -10.47 7.02
CA HIS A 104 0.60 -11.62 7.36
C HIS A 104 1.50 -12.07 6.19
N ALA A 105 0.98 -12.12 4.97
CA ALA A 105 1.73 -12.50 3.78
C ALA A 105 2.91 -11.55 3.49
N GLN A 106 2.77 -10.28 3.88
CA GLN A 106 3.76 -9.22 3.65
C GLN A 106 4.51 -8.82 4.94
N ALA A 107 4.47 -9.67 5.98
CA ALA A 107 5.09 -9.39 7.28
C ALA A 107 6.55 -8.89 7.24
N PRO A 108 7.43 -9.31 6.30
CA PRO A 108 8.79 -8.76 6.20
C PRO A 108 8.83 -7.25 5.89
N VAL A 109 7.93 -6.75 5.04
CA VAL A 109 7.84 -5.31 4.68
C VAL A 109 7.41 -4.50 5.89
N TYR A 110 6.31 -4.91 6.50
CA TYR A 110 5.75 -4.21 7.66
C TYR A 110 6.72 -4.25 8.83
N ARG A 111 7.42 -5.37 9.05
CA ARG A 111 8.45 -5.46 10.11
C ARG A 111 9.61 -4.49 9.87
N SER A 112 10.11 -4.36 8.64
CA SER A 112 11.19 -3.42 8.33
C SER A 112 10.78 -1.98 8.62
N LEU A 113 9.58 -1.57 8.17
CA LEU A 113 9.06 -0.22 8.40
C LEU A 113 8.76 0.08 9.87
N LEU A 114 8.24 -0.90 10.61
CA LEU A 114 7.87 -0.73 12.02
C LEU A 114 9.06 -0.92 12.98
N ARG A 115 10.23 -1.34 12.48
CA ARG A 115 11.44 -1.49 13.30
C ARG A 115 12.25 -0.21 13.45
N GLU A 116 12.09 0.77 12.55
CA GLU A 116 12.82 2.05 12.65
C GLU A 116 11.94 3.19 13.15
N GLY A 117 11.77 3.16 14.47
CA GLY A 117 11.62 4.31 15.35
C GLY A 117 12.44 4.06 16.63
N GLY A 118 13.65 3.52 16.46
CA GLY A 118 14.63 3.29 17.53
C GLY A 118 15.69 4.37 17.54
#